data_AF-A0A3D2BT96-F1
#
_entry.id   AF-A0A3D2BT96-F1
#
_cell.length_a   1.000
_cell.length_b   1.000
_cell.length_c   1.000
_cell.angle_alpha   90.00
_cell.angle_beta   90.00
_cell.angle_gamma   90.00
#
_symmetry.space_group_name_H-M   'P 1'
#
loop_
_entity.id
_entity.type
_entity.pdbx_description
1 polymer ?
#
loop_
_entity_poly.entity_id
_entity_poly.type
_entity_poly.pdbx_seq_one_letter_code
_entity_poly.pdbx_strand_id
1 'polypeptide(L)'
;MILYGASAEQSVALLFVAGVIPGLIMAALMAAYIYAFALRSGIREAAGFSWGQFLTASKEGVWALGTPFIILGGIYAGIFSPTESAGVACVYAIIVTRFIYGDISWKGIWDVSVNSMYLTAQVLIIVAAAGVFSQLLTISGIPQSAVAAIQEMNMQPWMVLLVINIFLLFVGCLLDPGSAILVLTPLLAPIAMAMGVDLIHFGIIMTVNLAIGMFTPPFGLNIFVTQALFKAPLSSIYPGLVPFIIVNLVALVIITYIPELSLFLTRYVN
;
A
#
# COMPACT_ATOMS: atom_id res chain seq x y z
N MET A 1 4.20 -1.29 3.27
CA MET A 1 4.46 -0.76 4.63
C MET A 1 5.43 -1.64 5.41
N ILE A 2 5.17 -2.94 5.63
CA ILE A 2 6.12 -3.83 6.36
C ILE A 2 7.54 -3.80 5.76
N LEU A 3 7.65 -3.98 4.43
CA LEU A 3 8.94 -3.94 3.73
C LEU A 3 9.65 -2.58 3.85
N TYR A 4 8.88 -1.50 3.86
CA TYR A 4 9.43 -0.17 4.08
C TYR A 4 9.92 -0.02 5.52
N GLY A 5 9.15 -0.46 6.51
CA GLY A 5 9.57 -0.46 7.92
C GLY A 5 10.86 -1.26 8.15
N ALA A 6 10.98 -2.41 7.49
CA ALA A 6 12.22 -3.20 7.51
C ALA A 6 13.40 -2.48 6.84
N SER A 7 13.18 -1.82 5.70
CA SER A 7 14.26 -1.15 4.94
C SER A 7 14.65 0.24 5.48
N ALA A 8 13.73 0.96 6.11
CA ALA A 8 13.94 2.29 6.69
C ALA A 8 14.16 2.24 8.21
N GLU A 9 14.22 1.02 8.78
CA GLU A 9 14.32 0.78 10.23
C GLU A 9 13.24 1.52 11.04
N GLN A 10 12.02 1.54 10.51
CA GLN A 10 10.87 2.22 11.12
C GLN A 10 9.85 1.24 11.71
N SER A 11 9.12 1.70 12.72
CA SER A 11 8.06 0.91 13.36
C SER A 11 6.92 0.59 12.38
N VAL A 12 6.70 -0.72 12.16
CA VAL A 12 5.58 -1.22 11.35
C VAL A 12 4.23 -0.84 11.97
N ALA A 13 4.14 -0.82 13.30
CA ALA A 13 2.92 -0.43 14.01
C ALA A 13 2.53 1.02 13.69
N LEU A 14 3.50 1.95 13.78
CA LEU A 14 3.27 3.36 13.45
C LEU A 14 2.90 3.54 11.97
N LEU A 15 3.55 2.81 11.05
CA LEU A 15 3.22 2.84 9.63
C LEU A 15 1.77 2.40 9.36
N PHE A 16 1.29 1.34 10.03
CA PHE A 16 -0.11 0.92 9.88
C PHE A 16 -1.09 1.97 10.39
N VAL A 17 -0.82 2.58 11.55
CA VAL A 17 -1.64 3.67 12.09
C VAL A 17 -1.65 4.87 11.14
N ALA A 18 -0.48 5.24 10.64
CA ALA A 18 -0.30 6.36 9.73
C ALA A 18 -1.02 6.17 8.39
N GLY A 19 -1.25 4.92 7.97
CA GLY A 19 -1.97 4.59 6.75
C GLY A 19 -3.49 4.69 6.85
N VAL A 20 -4.07 4.74 8.06
CA VAL A 20 -5.54 4.69 8.26
C VAL A 20 -6.23 5.92 7.66
N ILE A 21 -5.84 7.13 8.07
CA ILE A 21 -6.46 8.37 7.55
C ILE A 21 -6.22 8.53 6.04
N PRO A 22 -4.99 8.37 5.51
CA PRO A 22 -4.74 8.40 4.07
C PRO A 22 -5.59 7.40 3.29
N GLY A 23 -5.72 6.17 3.80
CA GLY A 23 -6.56 5.14 3.21
C GLY A 23 -8.04 5.52 3.20
N LEU A 24 -8.56 6.07 4.29
CA LEU A 24 -9.94 6.58 4.37
C LEU A 24 -10.19 7.74 3.40
N ILE A 25 -9.23 8.65 3.24
CA ILE A 25 -9.31 9.75 2.27
C ILE A 25 -9.38 9.21 0.84
N MET A 26 -8.49 8.28 0.48
CA MET A 26 -8.53 7.63 -0.84
C MET A 26 -9.86 6.92 -1.07
N ALA A 27 -10.35 6.16 -0.09
CA ALA A 27 -11.63 5.47 -0.17
C ALA A 27 -12.81 6.44 -0.34
N ALA A 28 -12.84 7.53 0.43
CA ALA A 28 -13.88 8.55 0.35
C ALA A 28 -13.88 9.27 -1.00
N LEU A 29 -12.69 9.64 -1.51
CA LEU A 29 -12.56 10.28 -2.83
C LEU A 29 -12.97 9.36 -3.97
N MET A 30 -12.58 8.08 -3.92
CA MET A 30 -13.02 7.08 -4.89
C MET A 30 -14.53 6.84 -4.82
N ALA A 31 -15.11 6.71 -3.62
CA ALA A 31 -16.56 6.54 -3.44
C ALA A 31 -17.34 7.76 -3.97
N ALA A 32 -16.88 8.97 -3.68
CA ALA A 32 -17.48 10.20 -4.19
C ALA A 32 -17.43 10.26 -5.72
N TYR A 33 -16.30 9.88 -6.34
CA TYR A 33 -16.18 9.80 -7.79
C TYR A 33 -17.13 8.75 -8.40
N ILE A 34 -17.18 7.54 -7.85
CA ILE A 34 -18.06 6.46 -8.32
C ILE A 34 -19.53 6.89 -8.24
N TYR A 35 -19.93 7.50 -7.13
CA TYR A 35 -21.29 8.00 -6.95
C TYR A 35 -21.64 9.10 -7.98
N ALA A 36 -20.75 10.07 -8.16
CA ALA A 36 -20.95 11.13 -9.16
C ALA A 36 -21.00 10.57 -10.60
N PHE A 37 -20.17 9.58 -10.91
CA PHE A 37 -20.16 8.90 -12.20
C PHE A 37 -21.45 8.11 -12.44
N ALA A 38 -21.95 7.41 -11.43
CA ALA A 38 -23.20 6.66 -11.51
C ALA A 38 -24.42 7.56 -11.79
N LEU A 39 -24.51 8.70 -11.08
CA LEU A 39 -25.55 9.70 -11.31
C LEU A 39 -25.50 10.27 -12.74
N ARG A 40 -24.30 10.59 -13.25
CA ARG A 40 -24.13 11.15 -14.60
C ARG A 40 -24.40 10.14 -15.70
N SER A 41 -24.03 8.88 -15.50
CA SER A 41 -24.17 7.82 -16.49
C SER A 41 -25.58 7.20 -16.51
N GLY A 42 -26.48 7.64 -15.62
CA GLY A 42 -27.84 7.13 -15.54
C GLY A 42 -27.90 5.63 -15.21
N ILE A 43 -26.87 5.09 -14.54
CA ILE A 43 -26.83 3.69 -14.11
C ILE A 43 -27.94 3.52 -13.08
N ARG A 44 -29.04 2.86 -13.48
CA ARG A 44 -30.14 2.54 -12.58
C ARG A 44 -29.71 1.39 -11.67
N GLU A 45 -30.01 1.51 -10.38
CA GLU A 45 -29.84 0.42 -9.42
C GLU A 45 -30.57 -0.84 -9.93
N ALA A 46 -29.85 -1.94 -10.11
CA ALA A 46 -30.44 -3.22 -10.54
C ALA A 46 -31.43 -3.78 -9.50
N ALA A 47 -31.26 -3.41 -8.22
CA ALA A 47 -32.18 -3.62 -7.11
C ALA A 47 -31.94 -2.53 -6.07
N GLY A 48 -33.01 -2.01 -5.44
CA GLY A 48 -32.89 -1.00 -4.38
C GLY A 48 -32.16 -1.55 -3.14
N PHE A 49 -31.46 -0.68 -2.41
CA PHE A 49 -30.76 -1.06 -1.18
C PHE A 49 -31.72 -1.71 -0.17
N SER A 50 -31.48 -2.98 0.17
CA SER A 50 -32.24 -3.72 1.16
C SER A 50 -31.44 -3.84 2.46
N TRP A 51 -31.91 -3.20 3.52
CA TRP A 51 -31.37 -3.36 4.88
C TRP A 51 -31.30 -4.84 5.32
N GLY A 52 -32.27 -5.68 4.92
CA GLY A 52 -32.26 -7.12 5.19
C GLY A 52 -31.05 -7.82 4.58
N GLN A 53 -30.86 -7.69 3.25
CA GLN A 53 -29.68 -8.22 2.55
C GLN A 53 -28.35 -7.67 3.08
N PHE A 54 -28.27 -6.37 3.41
CA PHE A 54 -27.08 -5.79 4.01
C PHE A 54 -26.73 -6.44 5.35
N LEU A 55 -27.72 -6.63 6.24
CA LEU A 55 -27.51 -7.30 7.53
C LEU A 55 -27.16 -8.78 7.38
N THR A 56 -27.79 -9.48 6.43
CA THR A 56 -27.47 -10.88 6.15
C THR A 56 -26.03 -11.02 5.63
N ALA A 57 -25.64 -10.23 4.63
CA ALA A 57 -24.28 -10.22 4.09
C ALA A 57 -23.23 -9.80 5.14
N SER A 58 -23.57 -8.81 5.99
CA SER A 58 -22.69 -8.39 7.09
C SER A 58 -22.49 -9.49 8.14
N LYS A 59 -23.55 -10.26 8.44
CA LYS A 59 -23.46 -11.41 9.35
C LYS A 59 -22.66 -12.56 8.74
N GLU A 60 -22.80 -12.81 7.44
CA GLU A 60 -22.04 -13.83 6.72
C GLU A 60 -20.54 -13.51 6.71
N GLY A 61 -20.16 -12.24 6.55
CA GLY A 61 -18.76 -11.79 6.53
C GLY A 61 -18.14 -11.43 7.88
N VAL A 62 -18.89 -11.50 8.99
CA VAL A 62 -18.45 -10.97 10.29
C VAL A 62 -17.17 -11.63 10.80
N TRP A 63 -16.99 -12.92 10.51
CA TRP A 63 -15.80 -13.69 10.92
C TRP A 63 -14.55 -13.29 10.12
N ALA A 64 -14.69 -12.79 8.90
CA ALA A 64 -13.57 -12.26 8.13
C ALA A 64 -13.03 -10.95 8.74
N LEU A 65 -13.90 -10.13 9.35
CA LEU A 65 -13.51 -8.89 10.02
C LEU A 65 -12.67 -9.14 11.27
N GLY A 66 -12.73 -10.33 11.87
CA GLY A 66 -11.92 -10.68 13.04
C GLY A 66 -10.42 -10.59 12.77
N THR A 67 -9.98 -10.83 11.54
CA THR A 67 -8.55 -10.81 11.17
C THR A 67 -7.91 -9.43 11.37
N PRO A 68 -8.44 -8.32 10.79
CA PRO A 68 -7.99 -6.97 11.12
C PRO A 68 -7.97 -6.65 12.62
N PHE A 69 -8.96 -7.09 13.39
CA PHE A 69 -9.01 -6.83 14.84
C PHE A 69 -7.93 -7.59 15.61
N ILE A 70 -7.67 -8.84 15.25
CA ILE A 70 -6.56 -9.62 15.84
C ILE A 70 -5.23 -8.95 15.50
N ILE A 71 -5.05 -8.56 14.23
CA ILE A 71 -3.79 -7.99 13.78
C ILE A 71 -3.53 -6.65 14.46
N LEU A 72 -4.42 -5.68 14.23
CA LEU A 72 -4.28 -4.31 14.70
C LEU A 72 -4.45 -4.23 16.21
N GLY A 73 -5.46 -4.91 16.78
CA GLY A 73 -5.68 -4.93 18.22
C GLY A 73 -4.53 -5.60 18.98
N GLY A 74 -3.98 -6.71 18.46
CA GLY A 74 -2.83 -7.37 19.06
C GLY A 74 -1.56 -6.51 19.05
N ILE A 75 -1.31 -5.81 17.93
CA ILE A 75 -0.16 -4.91 17.77
C ILE A 75 -0.31 -3.67 18.67
N TYR A 76 -1.47 -2.99 18.63
CA TYR A 76 -1.68 -1.74 19.36
C TYR A 76 -1.85 -1.93 20.88
N ALA A 77 -2.31 -3.10 21.31
CA ALA A 77 -2.34 -3.45 22.73
C ALA A 77 -0.95 -3.86 23.27
N GLY A 78 0.09 -3.93 22.42
CA GLY A 78 1.44 -4.36 22.81
C GLY A 78 1.52 -5.84 23.21
N ILE A 79 0.48 -6.64 22.90
CA ILE A 79 0.43 -8.06 23.25
C ILE A 79 1.31 -8.86 22.29
N PHE A 80 1.32 -8.48 21.01
CA PHE A 80 2.05 -9.17 19.96
C PHE A 80 2.88 -8.21 19.12
N SER A 81 4.07 -8.66 18.73
CA SER A 81 4.80 -8.08 17.61
C SER A 81 4.08 -8.33 16.28
N PRO A 82 4.38 -7.58 15.20
CA PRO A 82 3.75 -7.80 13.89
C PRO A 82 3.89 -9.23 13.36
N THR A 83 5.02 -9.90 13.66
CA THR A 83 5.28 -11.28 13.25
C THR A 83 4.46 -12.29 14.04
N GLU A 84 4.36 -12.12 15.36
CA GLU A 84 3.51 -12.98 16.22
C GLU A 84 2.03 -12.80 15.89
N SER A 85 1.63 -11.54 15.66
CA SER A 85 0.27 -11.18 15.29
C SER A 85 -0.16 -11.82 13.97
N ALA A 86 0.74 -11.86 12.96
CA ALA A 86 0.51 -12.59 11.72
C ALA A 86 0.34 -14.11 11.94
N GLY A 87 1.11 -14.71 12.85
CA GLY A 87 0.97 -16.12 13.21
C GLY A 87 -0.39 -16.45 13.84
N VAL A 88 -0.84 -15.64 14.79
CA VAL A 88 -2.17 -15.78 15.41
C VAL A 88 -3.28 -15.57 14.39
N ALA A 89 -3.14 -14.57 13.51
CA ALA A 89 -4.08 -14.31 12.42
C ALA A 89 -4.18 -15.49 11.43
N CYS A 90 -3.07 -16.17 11.13
CA CYS A 90 -3.10 -17.39 10.30
C CYS A 90 -3.86 -18.54 10.98
N VAL A 91 -3.65 -18.77 12.27
CA VAL A 91 -4.39 -19.78 13.03
C VAL A 91 -5.89 -19.45 13.04
N TYR A 92 -6.24 -18.18 13.28
CA TYR A 92 -7.62 -17.73 13.21
C TYR A 92 -8.24 -17.93 11.82
N ALA A 93 -7.52 -17.56 10.75
CA ALA A 93 -7.97 -17.74 9.37
C ALA A 93 -8.23 -19.21 9.04
N ILE A 94 -7.37 -20.14 9.49
CA ILE A 94 -7.58 -21.59 9.37
C ILE A 94 -8.87 -22.00 10.08
N ILE A 95 -9.10 -21.52 11.31
CA ILE A 95 -10.31 -21.84 12.06
C ILE A 95 -11.56 -21.35 11.31
N VAL A 96 -11.57 -20.10 10.87
CA VAL A 96 -12.70 -19.48 10.16
C VAL A 96 -12.98 -20.20 8.84
N THR A 97 -11.98 -20.32 7.96
CA THR A 97 -12.18 -20.94 6.64
C THR A 97 -12.53 -22.43 6.74
N ARG A 98 -11.86 -23.19 7.61
CA ARG A 98 -12.09 -24.63 7.69
C ARG A 98 -13.37 -25.01 8.44
N PHE A 99 -13.66 -24.34 9.54
CA PHE A 99 -14.71 -24.78 10.48
C PHE A 99 -15.94 -23.89 10.49
N ILE A 100 -15.82 -22.60 10.14
CA ILE A 100 -16.96 -21.67 10.14
C ILE A 100 -17.57 -21.58 8.74
N TYR A 101 -16.76 -21.24 7.74
CA TYR A 101 -17.21 -21.17 6.34
C TYR A 101 -17.23 -22.54 5.68
N GLY A 102 -16.29 -23.42 6.04
CA GLY A 102 -16.20 -24.77 5.47
C GLY A 102 -15.86 -24.77 3.97
N ASP A 103 -15.26 -23.69 3.47
CA ASP A 103 -14.97 -23.45 2.06
C ASP A 103 -13.61 -24.03 1.61
N ILE A 104 -12.74 -24.41 2.56
CA ILE A 104 -11.41 -24.95 2.29
C ILE A 104 -11.18 -26.31 2.97
N SER A 105 -10.61 -27.27 2.23
CA SER A 105 -10.14 -28.56 2.76
C SER A 105 -8.72 -28.47 3.35
N TRP A 106 -8.31 -29.48 4.13
CA TRP A 106 -6.92 -29.56 4.64
C TRP A 106 -5.86 -29.52 3.54
N LYS A 107 -6.16 -30.11 2.39
CA LYS A 107 -5.31 -30.03 1.20
C LYS A 107 -5.28 -28.60 0.65
N GLY A 108 -6.42 -27.91 0.61
CA GLY A 108 -6.50 -26.50 0.22
C GLY A 108 -5.67 -25.59 1.13
N ILE A 109 -5.67 -25.84 2.45
CA ILE A 109 -4.81 -25.10 3.41
C ILE A 109 -3.34 -25.31 3.07
N TRP A 110 -2.94 -26.55 2.78
CA TRP A 110 -1.57 -26.87 2.38
C TRP A 110 -1.19 -26.16 1.08
N ASP A 111 -2.04 -26.22 0.06
CA ASP A 111 -1.79 -25.60 -1.25
C ASP A 111 -1.65 -24.07 -1.12
N VAL A 112 -2.53 -23.43 -0.34
CA VAL A 112 -2.43 -21.98 -0.04
C VAL A 112 -1.17 -21.64 0.75
N SER A 113 -0.79 -22.48 1.71
CA SER A 113 0.43 -22.28 2.50
C SER A 113 1.69 -22.36 1.64
N VAL A 114 1.76 -23.34 0.73
CA VAL A 114 2.87 -23.50 -0.22
C VAL A 114 2.94 -22.31 -1.19
N ASN A 115 1.81 -21.86 -1.73
CA ASN A 115 1.78 -20.67 -2.60
C ASN A 115 2.25 -19.41 -1.86
N SER A 116 1.84 -19.25 -0.59
CA SER A 116 2.26 -18.14 0.27
C SER A 116 3.76 -18.20 0.58
N MET A 117 4.31 -19.41 0.74
CA MET A 117 5.75 -19.63 0.93
C MET A 117 6.55 -19.21 -0.31
N TYR A 118 6.10 -19.54 -1.53
CA TYR A 118 6.77 -19.11 -2.76
C TYR A 118 6.82 -17.59 -2.89
N LEU A 119 5.69 -16.91 -2.64
CA LEU A 119 5.64 -15.44 -2.63
C LEU A 119 6.60 -14.85 -1.60
N THR A 120 6.62 -15.41 -0.39
CA THR A 120 7.51 -14.95 0.69
C THR A 120 8.98 -15.18 0.34
N ALA A 121 9.33 -16.33 -0.24
CA ALA A 121 10.71 -16.64 -0.65
C ALA A 121 11.21 -15.68 -1.73
N GLN A 122 10.37 -15.36 -2.73
CA GLN A 122 10.69 -14.36 -3.76
C GLN A 122 10.98 -13.00 -3.12
N VAL A 123 10.13 -12.56 -2.19
CA VAL A 123 10.33 -11.29 -1.47
C VAL A 123 11.63 -11.30 -0.67
N LEU A 124 11.93 -12.37 0.08
CA LEU A 124 13.15 -12.46 0.89
C LEU A 124 14.44 -12.42 0.07
N ILE A 125 14.45 -13.00 -1.13
CA ILE A 125 15.59 -12.90 -2.05
C ILE A 125 15.82 -11.44 -2.46
N ILE A 126 14.75 -10.70 -2.77
CA ILE A 126 14.82 -9.29 -3.12
C ILE A 126 15.31 -8.47 -1.92
N VAL A 127 14.82 -8.75 -0.71
CA VAL A 127 15.28 -8.10 0.53
C VAL A 127 16.78 -8.30 0.73
N ALA A 128 17.28 -9.52 0.54
CA ALA A 128 18.71 -9.83 0.68
C ALA A 128 19.57 -9.05 -0.34
N ALA A 129 19.17 -9.05 -1.61
CA ALA A 129 19.87 -8.30 -2.66
C ALA A 129 19.80 -6.78 -2.43
N ALA A 130 18.65 -6.27 -2.00
CA ALA A 130 18.45 -4.87 -1.66
C ALA A 130 19.29 -4.43 -0.45
N GLY A 131 19.48 -5.31 0.53
CA GLY A 131 20.38 -5.05 1.66
C GLY A 131 21.83 -4.84 1.21
N VAL A 132 22.33 -5.68 0.31
CA VAL A 132 23.67 -5.51 -0.30
C VAL A 132 23.73 -4.21 -1.11
N PHE A 133 22.70 -3.93 -1.90
CA PHE A 133 22.59 -2.69 -2.68
C PHE A 133 22.60 -1.43 -1.78
N SER A 134 21.86 -1.46 -0.68
CA SER A 134 21.83 -0.40 0.34
C SER A 134 23.22 -0.10 0.90
N GLN A 135 23.97 -1.16 1.27
CA GLN A 135 25.34 -1.02 1.74
C GLN A 135 26.27 -0.44 0.66
N LEU A 136 26.16 -0.91 -0.59
CA LEU A 136 26.94 -0.39 -1.70
C LEU A 136 26.68 1.10 -1.95
N LEU A 137 25.41 1.54 -1.94
CA LEU A 137 25.05 2.94 -2.08
C LEU A 137 25.64 3.80 -0.96
N THR A 138 25.57 3.29 0.28
CA THR A 138 26.09 3.97 1.46
C THR A 138 27.61 4.14 1.37
N ILE A 139 28.34 3.09 0.98
CA ILE A 139 29.80 3.13 0.82
C ILE A 139 30.19 4.03 -0.37
N SER A 140 29.38 4.05 -1.42
CA SER A 140 29.65 4.87 -2.62
C SER A 140 29.34 6.37 -2.42
N GLY A 141 28.74 6.76 -1.29
CA GLY A 141 28.41 8.17 -1.01
C GLY A 141 27.30 8.74 -1.92
N ILE A 142 26.52 7.89 -2.58
CA ILE A 142 25.50 8.30 -3.55
C ILE A 142 24.37 9.11 -2.88
N PRO A 143 23.79 8.65 -1.74
CA PRO A 143 22.75 9.43 -1.05
C PRO A 143 23.25 10.83 -0.64
N GLN A 144 24.48 10.93 -0.13
CA GLN A 144 25.08 12.19 0.29
C GLN A 144 25.29 13.15 -0.89
N SER A 145 25.74 12.61 -2.03
CA SER A 145 25.93 13.39 -3.26
C SER A 145 24.59 13.91 -3.80
N ALA A 146 23.53 13.10 -3.74
CA ALA A 146 22.19 13.53 -4.14
C ALA A 146 21.64 14.64 -3.22
N VAL A 147 21.84 14.52 -1.91
CA VAL A 147 21.49 15.58 -0.95
C VAL A 147 22.25 16.88 -1.24
N ALA A 148 23.56 16.79 -1.50
CA ALA A 148 24.38 17.96 -1.83
C ALA A 148 23.90 18.67 -3.10
N ALA A 149 23.60 17.93 -4.17
CA ALA A 149 23.07 18.49 -5.41
C ALA A 149 21.73 19.22 -5.19
N ILE A 150 20.84 18.66 -4.37
CA ILE A 150 19.56 19.29 -4.01
C ILE A 150 19.78 20.59 -3.22
N GLN A 151 20.75 20.59 -2.30
CA GLN A 151 21.11 21.77 -1.50
C GLN A 151 21.73 22.87 -2.37
N GLU A 152 22.62 22.54 -3.31
CA GLU A 152 23.19 23.49 -4.26
C GLU A 152 22.12 24.15 -5.14
N MET A 153 21.11 23.38 -5.55
CA MET A 153 19.96 23.89 -6.32
C MET A 153 18.98 24.73 -5.47
N ASN A 154 19.20 24.89 -4.17
CA ASN A 154 18.32 25.60 -3.24
C ASN A 154 16.84 25.17 -3.34
N MET A 155 16.62 23.87 -3.58
CA MET A 155 15.26 23.35 -3.72
C MET A 155 14.53 23.38 -2.38
N GLN A 156 13.27 23.85 -2.40
CA GLN A 156 12.42 23.77 -1.22
C GLN A 156 11.92 22.34 -0.98
N PRO A 157 11.63 21.93 0.26
CA PRO A 157 11.17 20.57 0.59
C PRO A 157 10.00 20.07 -0.26
N TRP A 158 9.02 20.95 -0.56
CA TRP A 158 7.86 20.59 -1.38
C TRP A 158 8.22 20.28 -2.84
N MET A 159 9.26 20.92 -3.39
CA MET A 159 9.76 20.67 -4.74
C MET A 159 10.44 19.30 -4.82
N VAL A 160 11.26 18.99 -3.81
CA VAL A 160 11.93 17.68 -3.71
C VAL A 160 10.90 16.57 -3.61
N LEU A 161 9.88 16.73 -2.76
CA LEU A 161 8.77 15.77 -2.65
C LEU A 161 8.00 15.62 -3.96
N LEU A 162 7.78 16.69 -4.72
CA LEU A 162 7.15 16.62 -6.03
C LEU A 162 7.96 15.77 -7.01
N VAL A 163 9.27 16.02 -7.08
CA VAL A 163 10.19 15.25 -7.95
C VAL A 163 10.21 13.78 -7.55
N ILE A 164 10.29 13.50 -6.24
CA ILE A 164 10.25 12.14 -5.70
C ILE A 164 8.93 11.46 -6.05
N ASN A 165 7.79 12.14 -5.92
CA ASN A 165 6.48 11.58 -6.29
C ASN A 165 6.40 11.22 -7.78
N ILE A 166 6.81 12.13 -8.67
CA ILE A 166 6.82 11.88 -10.11
C ILE A 166 7.72 10.68 -10.43
N PHE A 167 8.91 10.64 -9.82
CA PHE A 167 9.84 9.53 -9.97
C PHE A 167 9.25 8.20 -9.46
N LEU A 168 8.64 8.19 -8.28
CA LEU A 168 8.03 6.99 -7.69
C LEU A 168 6.81 6.51 -8.48
N LEU A 169 5.98 7.41 -9.02
CA LEU A 169 4.88 7.06 -9.92
C LEU A 169 5.41 6.37 -11.18
N PHE A 170 6.46 6.93 -11.79
CA PHE A 170 7.09 6.33 -12.95
C PHE A 170 7.65 4.94 -12.61
N VAL A 171 8.44 4.83 -11.54
CA VAL A 171 9.01 3.54 -11.13
C VAL A 171 7.93 2.53 -10.76
N GLY A 172 6.86 2.95 -10.08
CA GLY A 172 5.73 2.08 -9.74
C GLY A 172 4.95 1.56 -10.94
N CYS A 173 5.06 2.20 -12.11
CA CYS A 173 4.52 1.65 -13.36
C CYS A 173 5.35 0.45 -13.86
N LEU A 174 6.66 0.42 -13.59
CA LEU A 174 7.59 -0.58 -14.13
C LEU A 174 7.89 -1.71 -13.13
N LEU A 175 7.98 -1.39 -11.85
CA LEU A 175 8.41 -2.30 -10.80
C LEU A 175 7.25 -2.63 -9.85
N ASP A 176 7.24 -3.87 -9.37
CA ASP A 176 6.40 -4.29 -8.25
C ASP A 176 6.70 -3.41 -7.00
N PRO A 177 5.68 -2.96 -6.25
CA PRO A 177 5.87 -2.15 -5.05
C PRO A 177 6.84 -2.74 -4.03
N GLY A 178 6.84 -4.05 -3.82
CA GLY A 178 7.76 -4.69 -2.87
C GLY A 178 9.21 -4.49 -3.27
N SER A 179 9.51 -4.77 -4.54
CA SER A 179 10.82 -4.58 -5.14
C SER A 179 11.25 -3.11 -5.14
N ALA A 180 10.36 -2.20 -5.55
CA ALA A 180 10.65 -0.77 -5.61
C ALA A 180 10.94 -0.18 -4.22
N ILE A 181 10.16 -0.58 -3.19
CA ILE A 181 10.40 -0.13 -1.81
C ILE A 181 11.79 -0.53 -1.35
N LEU A 182 12.16 -1.81 -1.51
CA LEU A 182 13.42 -2.31 -0.99
C LEU A 182 14.64 -1.67 -1.68
N VAL A 183 14.55 -1.40 -2.98
CA VAL A 183 15.65 -0.79 -3.74
C VAL A 183 15.75 0.71 -3.52
N LEU A 184 14.62 1.43 -3.49
CA LEU A 184 14.63 2.90 -3.49
C LEU A 184 14.63 3.51 -2.09
N THR A 185 14.16 2.80 -1.07
CA THR A 185 14.12 3.33 0.30
C THR A 185 15.51 3.75 0.80
N PRO A 186 16.58 2.94 0.65
CA PRO A 186 17.92 3.35 1.06
C PRO A 186 18.45 4.60 0.37
N LEU A 187 17.97 4.87 -0.84
CA LEU A 187 18.36 6.04 -1.63
C LEU A 187 17.55 7.27 -1.24
N LEU A 188 16.23 7.13 -1.11
CA LEU A 188 15.31 8.26 -0.96
C LEU A 188 15.07 8.66 0.51
N ALA A 189 15.14 7.72 1.46
CA ALA A 189 14.91 8.01 2.87
C ALA A 189 15.92 9.02 3.45
N PRO A 190 17.24 8.93 3.16
CA PRO A 190 18.20 9.94 3.62
C PRO A 190 17.92 11.32 3.03
N ILE A 191 17.45 11.39 1.78
CA ILE A 191 17.08 12.64 1.11
C ILE A 191 15.86 13.26 1.80
N ALA A 192 14.82 12.46 2.03
CA ALA A 192 13.61 12.91 2.72
C ALA A 192 13.94 13.43 4.13
N MET A 193 14.76 12.69 4.88
CA MET A 193 15.21 13.10 6.22
C MET A 193 16.01 14.41 6.19
N ALA A 194 16.92 14.58 5.22
CA ALA A 194 17.70 15.81 5.07
C ALA A 194 16.83 17.05 4.76
N MET A 195 15.66 16.84 4.15
CA MET A 195 14.68 17.89 3.88
C MET A 195 13.69 18.12 5.03
N GLY A 196 13.85 17.42 6.16
CA GLY A 196 12.99 17.54 7.34
C GLY A 196 11.67 16.79 7.24
N VAL A 197 11.56 15.81 6.33
CA VAL A 197 10.37 14.98 6.18
C VAL A 197 10.45 13.79 7.14
N ASP A 198 9.39 13.58 7.92
CA ASP A 198 9.27 12.42 8.80
C ASP A 198 9.25 11.10 8.01
N LEU A 199 10.02 10.10 8.43
CA LEU A 199 10.15 8.83 7.70
C LEU A 199 8.90 7.95 7.75
N ILE A 200 8.02 8.09 8.76
CA ILE A 200 6.73 7.41 8.79
C ILE A 200 5.84 8.02 7.70
N HIS A 201 5.78 9.36 7.64
CA HIS A 201 5.04 10.06 6.60
C HIS A 201 5.58 9.75 5.20
N PHE A 202 6.91 9.75 5.02
CA PHE A 202 7.54 9.36 3.77
C PHE A 202 7.22 7.92 3.36
N GLY A 203 7.14 7.00 4.33
CA GLY A 203 6.70 5.62 4.10
C GLY A 203 5.30 5.53 3.52
N ILE A 204 4.37 6.37 4.00
CA ILE A 204 3.01 6.48 3.44
C ILE A 204 3.06 7.05 2.02
N ILE A 205 3.78 8.16 1.80
CA ILE A 205 3.94 8.75 0.46
C ILE A 205 4.45 7.69 -0.51
N MET A 206 5.50 6.97 -0.14
CA MET A 206 6.12 5.96 -1.00
C MET A 206 5.16 4.81 -1.31
N THR A 207 4.42 4.32 -0.31
CA THR A 207 3.43 3.25 -0.53
C THR A 207 2.27 3.70 -1.40
N VAL A 208 1.75 4.91 -1.22
CA VAL A 208 0.65 5.44 -2.03
C VAL A 208 1.11 5.64 -3.48
N ASN A 209 2.28 6.24 -3.73
CA ASN A 209 2.81 6.40 -5.09
C ASN A 209 2.93 5.07 -5.83
N LEU A 210 3.56 4.08 -5.19
CA LEU A 210 3.78 2.78 -5.83
C LEU A 210 2.48 2.01 -6.04
N ALA A 211 1.51 2.15 -5.12
CA ALA A 211 0.17 1.58 -5.31
C ALA A 211 -0.56 2.20 -6.52
N ILE A 212 -0.44 3.53 -6.70
CA ILE A 212 -0.99 4.22 -7.88
C ILE A 212 -0.28 3.75 -9.15
N GLY A 213 1.04 3.57 -9.09
CA GLY A 213 1.86 3.07 -10.19
C GLY A 213 1.37 1.72 -10.74
N MET A 214 0.88 0.81 -9.87
CA MET A 214 0.43 -0.52 -10.27
C MET A 214 -0.73 -0.52 -11.29
N PHE A 215 -1.50 0.56 -11.39
CA PHE A 215 -2.58 0.69 -12.36
C PHE A 215 -2.44 1.94 -13.25
N THR A 216 -1.26 2.56 -13.26
CA THR A 216 -0.97 3.72 -14.11
C THR A 216 -0.25 3.29 -15.39
N PRO A 217 -0.67 3.75 -16.59
CA PRO A 217 0.07 3.53 -17.84
C PRO A 217 1.48 4.14 -17.77
N PRO A 218 2.51 3.55 -18.40
CA PRO A 218 2.45 2.63 -19.55
C PRO A 218 2.49 1.12 -19.23
N PHE A 219 2.88 0.72 -18.01
CA PHE A 219 3.18 -0.70 -17.67
C PHE A 219 2.49 -1.24 -16.41
N GLY A 220 1.56 -0.49 -15.78
CA GLY A 220 0.91 -0.90 -14.53
C GLY A 220 0.53 -2.39 -14.50
N LEU A 221 1.18 -3.15 -13.61
CA LEU A 221 1.06 -4.62 -13.53
C LEU A 221 -0.40 -5.09 -13.40
N ASN A 222 -1.23 -4.34 -12.67
CA ASN A 222 -2.64 -4.68 -12.48
C ASN A 222 -3.45 -4.56 -13.77
N ILE A 223 -3.03 -3.70 -14.71
CA ILE A 223 -3.67 -3.58 -16.01
C ILE A 223 -3.48 -4.88 -16.81
N PHE A 224 -2.27 -5.44 -16.79
CA PHE A 224 -1.98 -6.71 -17.48
C PHE A 224 -2.70 -7.90 -16.83
N VAL A 225 -2.80 -7.92 -15.49
CA VAL A 225 -3.61 -8.93 -14.78
C VAL A 225 -5.09 -8.81 -15.18
N THR A 226 -5.62 -7.59 -15.24
CA THR A 226 -7.00 -7.31 -15.68
C THR A 226 -7.23 -7.74 -17.13
N GLN A 227 -6.28 -7.44 -18.03
CA GLN A 227 -6.32 -7.87 -19.41
C GLN A 227 -6.29 -9.41 -19.53
N ALA A 228 -5.48 -10.09 -18.73
CA ALA A 228 -5.43 -11.56 -18.74
C ALA A 228 -6.75 -12.19 -18.27
N LEU A 229 -7.42 -11.57 -17.29
CA LEU A 229 -8.68 -12.05 -16.74
C LEU A 229 -9.88 -11.79 -17.68
N PHE A 230 -10.04 -10.54 -18.14
CA PHE A 230 -11.22 -10.10 -18.90
C PHE A 230 -11.02 -10.11 -20.41
N LYS A 231 -9.79 -10.32 -20.90
CA LYS A 231 -9.42 -10.31 -22.32
C LYS A 231 -9.82 -9.02 -23.06
N ALA A 232 -10.03 -7.93 -22.33
CA ALA A 232 -10.35 -6.62 -22.89
C ALA A 232 -9.09 -5.95 -23.46
N PRO A 233 -9.16 -5.26 -24.61
CA PRO A 233 -8.01 -4.61 -25.19
C PRO A 233 -7.54 -3.42 -24.33
N LEU A 234 -6.23 -3.20 -24.27
CA LEU A 234 -5.63 -2.10 -23.50
C LEU A 234 -6.17 -0.73 -23.91
N SER A 235 -6.55 -0.56 -25.17
CA SER A 235 -7.19 0.66 -25.69
C SER A 235 -8.54 0.98 -25.04
N SER A 236 -9.24 -0.03 -24.49
CA SER A 236 -10.47 0.16 -23.72
C SER A 236 -10.19 0.34 -22.22
N ILE A 237 -9.18 -0.37 -21.71
CA ILE A 237 -8.83 -0.32 -20.28
C ILE A 237 -8.20 1.03 -19.90
N TYR A 238 -7.25 1.54 -20.69
CA TYR A 238 -6.52 2.78 -20.33
C TYR A 238 -7.44 3.98 -20.12
N PRO A 239 -8.35 4.35 -21.04
CA PRO A 239 -9.25 5.48 -20.83
C PRO A 239 -10.18 5.29 -19.63
N GLY A 240 -10.57 4.05 -19.34
CA GLY A 240 -11.41 3.72 -18.19
C GLY A 240 -10.71 3.94 -16.84
N LEU A 241 -9.37 3.81 -16.79
CA LEU A 241 -8.59 4.02 -15.57
C LEU A 241 -8.24 5.48 -15.31
N VAL A 242 -8.13 6.32 -16.35
CA VAL A 242 -7.68 7.73 -16.23
C VAL A 242 -8.43 8.49 -15.12
N PRO A 243 -9.78 8.43 -15.01
CA PRO A 243 -10.47 9.15 -13.95
C PRO A 243 -10.08 8.67 -12.54
N PHE A 244 -9.91 7.36 -12.35
CA PHE A 244 -9.48 6.80 -11.07
C PHE A 244 -8.03 7.18 -10.74
N ILE A 245 -7.14 7.23 -11.73
CA ILE A 245 -5.78 7.71 -11.56
C ILE A 245 -5.81 9.17 -11.10
N ILE A 246 -6.59 10.04 -11.76
CA ILE A 246 -6.70 11.46 -11.39
C ILE A 246 -7.18 11.61 -9.94
N VAL A 247 -8.21 10.88 -9.53
CA VAL A 247 -8.72 10.92 -8.15
C VAL A 247 -7.64 10.51 -7.15
N ASN A 248 -6.88 9.46 -7.46
CA ASN A 248 -5.79 9.01 -6.60
C ASN A 248 -4.59 9.95 -6.61
N LEU A 249 -4.30 10.64 -7.72
CA LEU A 249 -3.26 11.68 -7.78
C LEU A 249 -3.66 12.90 -6.92
N VAL A 250 -4.93 13.28 -6.92
CA VAL A 250 -5.43 14.33 -6.01
C VAL A 250 -5.27 13.88 -4.55
N ALA A 251 -5.64 12.64 -4.22
CA ALA A 251 -5.42 12.09 -2.89
C ALA A 251 -3.93 12.10 -2.51
N LEU A 252 -3.05 11.70 -3.43
CA LEU A 252 -1.60 11.70 -3.23
C LEU A 252 -1.06 13.10 -2.93
N VAL A 253 -1.49 14.12 -3.67
CA VAL A 253 -1.08 15.52 -3.42
C VAL A 253 -1.53 15.97 -2.03
N ILE A 254 -2.78 15.68 -1.66
CA ILE A 254 -3.33 16.00 -0.34
C ILE A 254 -2.51 15.32 0.76
N ILE A 255 -2.22 14.02 0.61
CA ILE A 255 -1.44 13.26 1.57
C ILE A 255 -0.02 13.82 1.66
N THR A 256 0.67 14.01 0.53
CA THR A 256 2.08 14.45 0.47
C THR A 256 2.31 15.79 1.18
N TYR A 257 1.41 16.76 0.98
CA TYR A 257 1.61 18.12 1.47
C TYR A 257 0.93 18.41 2.81
N ILE A 258 0.19 17.45 3.36
CA ILE A 258 -0.43 17.54 4.69
C ILE A 258 0.08 16.38 5.56
N PRO A 259 1.29 16.50 6.15
CA PRO A 259 1.90 15.42 6.95
C PRO A 259 1.04 14.97 8.12
N GLU A 260 0.24 15.88 8.69
CA GLU A 260 -0.71 15.58 9.76
C GLU A 260 -1.69 14.47 9.38
N LEU A 261 -2.01 14.28 8.10
CA LEU A 261 -2.88 13.17 7.70
C LEU A 261 -2.25 11.81 8.00
N SER A 262 -0.92 11.70 7.90
CA SER A 262 -0.21 10.48 8.27
C SER A 262 0.20 10.47 9.74
N LEU A 263 0.56 11.62 10.31
CA LEU A 263 1.18 11.70 11.65
C LEU A 263 0.17 11.96 12.79
N PHE A 264 -1.07 12.35 12.49
CA PHE A 264 -2.03 12.69 13.54
C PHE A 264 -2.33 11.51 14.45
N LEU A 265 -2.63 10.34 13.88
CA LEU A 265 -2.96 9.15 14.67
C LEU A 265 -1.73 8.55 15.36
N THR A 266 -0.53 8.72 14.79
CA THR A 266 0.69 8.14 15.37
C THR A 266 1.05 8.79 16.70
N ARG A 267 0.62 10.03 16.95
CA ARG A 267 0.83 10.72 18.24
C ARG A 267 0.06 10.11 19.42
N TYR A 268 -0.97 9.32 19.14
CA TYR A 268 -1.81 8.69 20.17
C TYR A 268 -1.45 7.23 20.42
N VAL A 269 -0.46 6.70 19.70
CA VAL A 269 0.01 5.32 19.82
C VAL A 269 1.44 5.38 20.34
N ASN A 270 1.62 4.92 21.58
CA ASN A 270 2.93 4.86 22.26
C ASN A 270 3.81 3.75 21.72
#